data_AF-A0A962MGU8-F1
#
_entry.id   AF-A0A962MGU8-F1
#
_cell.length_a   1.000
_cell.length_b   1.000
_cell.length_c   1.000
_cell.angle_alpha   90.00
_cell.angle_beta   90.00
_cell.angle_gamma   90.00
#
_symmetry.space_group_name_H-M   'P 1'
#
loop_
_entity.id
_entity.type
_entity.pdbx_description
1 polymer ?
#
loop_
_entity_poly.entity_id
_entity_poly.type
_entity_poly.pdbx_seq_one_letter_code
_entity_poly.pdbx_strand_id
1 'polypeptide(L)'
;MNKNKLIVLIVIAGLVAAFFAFDLDRFFSLEFFKTQQAAIETYTAQHPLQSALIYFAVYVLVTALSLPGAAIMTLVGGAIFGLLWGTVLVS
;
A
#
# COMPACT_ATOMS: atom_id res chain seq x y z
N MET A 1 15.92 27.26 5.93
CA MET A 1 14.84 26.34 5.52
C MET A 1 13.50 27.02 5.79
N ASN A 2 12.56 27.03 4.83
CA ASN A 2 11.29 27.75 5.00
C ASN A 2 10.39 27.01 6.02
N LYS A 3 9.67 27.71 6.92
CA LYS A 3 8.90 27.06 8.01
C LYS A 3 7.95 25.97 7.52
N ASN A 4 7.29 26.20 6.38
CA ASN A 4 6.39 25.22 5.76
C ASN A 4 7.11 23.94 5.31
N LYS A 5 8.35 24.06 4.80
CA LYS A 5 9.17 22.89 4.42
C LYS A 5 9.56 22.08 5.65
N LEU A 6 9.86 22.74 6.77
CA LEU A 6 10.20 22.07 8.03
C LEU A 6 8.99 21.29 8.57
N ILE A 7 7.78 21.85 8.52
CA ILE A 7 6.55 21.15 8.95
C ILE A 7 6.33 19.88 8.13
N VAL A 8 6.42 19.97 6.79
CA VAL A 8 6.25 18.80 5.92
C VAL A 8 7.27 17.71 6.24
N LEU A 9 8.53 18.10 6.47
CA LEU A 9 9.61 17.15 6.78
C LEU A 9 9.36 16.42 8.11
N ILE A 10 8.89 17.15 9.13
CA ILE A 10 8.54 16.57 10.43
C ILE A 10 7.35 15.60 10.29
N VAL A 11 6.34 15.96 9.51
CA VAL A 11 5.17 15.08 9.27
C VAL A 11 5.60 13.80 8.56
N ILE A 12 6.39 13.88 7.49
CA ILE A 12 6.90 12.70 6.76
C ILE A 12 7.73 11.83 7.70
N ALA A 13 8.67 12.42 8.45
CA ALA A 13 9.49 11.68 9.41
C ALA A 13 8.64 11.00 10.49
N GLY A 14 7.59 11.67 10.98
CA GLY A 14 6.65 11.10 11.94
C GLY A 14 5.85 9.92 11.38
N LEU A 15 5.37 10.03 10.13
CA LEU A 15 4.66 8.94 9.45
C LEU A 15 5.55 7.72 9.22
N VAL A 16 6.79 7.95 8.76
CA VAL A 16 7.78 6.88 8.58
C VAL A 16 8.14 6.23 9.91
N ALA A 17 8.37 7.02 10.96
CA ALA A 17 8.66 6.50 12.30
C ALA A 17 7.48 5.69 12.85
N ALA A 18 6.24 6.15 12.67
CA ALA A 18 5.04 5.42 13.07
C ALA A 18 4.94 4.07 12.31
N PHE A 19 5.24 4.05 11.01
CA PHE A 19 5.21 2.83 10.21
C PHE A 19 6.10 1.72 10.81
N PHE A 20 7.34 2.06 11.16
CA PHE A 20 8.26 1.11 11.79
C PHE A 20 7.90 0.83 13.26
N ALA A 21 7.44 1.82 14.02
CA ALA A 21 7.06 1.63 15.42
C ALA A 21 5.85 0.70 15.60
N PHE A 22 4.94 0.68 14.63
CA PHE A 22 3.78 -0.23 14.60
C PHE A 22 4.04 -1.55 13.86
N ASP A 23 5.28 -1.80 13.41
CA ASP A 23 5.66 -3.03 12.70
C ASP A 23 4.75 -3.27 11.48
N LEU A 24 4.45 -2.20 10.72
CA LEU A 24 3.50 -2.30 9.60
C LEU A 24 4.08 -3.07 8.41
N ASP A 25 5.40 -3.23 8.33
CA ASP A 25 6.08 -3.94 7.26
C ASP A 25 5.67 -5.42 7.18
N ARG A 26 5.31 -6.06 8.30
CA ARG A 26 4.82 -7.45 8.32
C ARG A 26 3.58 -7.66 7.45
N PHE A 27 2.73 -6.63 7.30
CA PHE A 27 1.52 -6.69 6.49
C PHE A 27 1.84 -6.59 4.99
N PHE A 28 3.00 -6.02 4.65
CA PHE A 28 3.51 -5.96 3.28
C PHE A 28 4.39 -7.17 2.95
N SER A 29 4.05 -8.34 3.48
CA SER A 29 4.76 -9.60 3.20
C SER A 29 3.91 -10.53 2.33
N LEU A 30 4.54 -11.25 1.41
CA LEU A 30 3.84 -12.24 0.58
C LEU A 30 3.17 -13.33 1.41
N GLU A 31 3.76 -13.69 2.56
CA GLU A 31 3.19 -14.67 3.48
C GLU A 31 1.85 -14.18 4.06
N PHE A 32 1.79 -12.93 4.54
CA PHE A 32 0.55 -12.35 5.05
C PHE A 32 -0.55 -12.31 3.99
N PHE A 33 -0.21 -11.85 2.78
CA PHE A 33 -1.16 -11.84 1.66
C PHE A 33 -1.65 -13.24 1.30
N LYS A 34 -0.78 -14.25 1.34
CA LYS A 34 -1.16 -15.64 1.09
C LYS A 34 -2.12 -16.16 2.17
N THR A 35 -1.89 -15.85 3.44
CA THR A 35 -2.80 -16.21 4.53
C THR A 35 -4.17 -15.56 4.37
N GLN A 36 -4.23 -14.32 3.85
CA GLN A 36 -5.47 -13.57 3.66
C GLN A 36 -6.05 -13.66 2.24
N GLN A 37 -5.46 -14.46 1.34
CA GLN A 37 -5.78 -14.47 -0.08
C GLN A 37 -7.26 -14.70 -0.33
N ALA A 38 -7.84 -15.75 0.27
CA ALA A 38 -9.25 -16.08 0.08
C ALA A 38 -10.20 -14.98 0.58
N ALA A 39 -9.85 -14.30 1.69
CA ALA A 39 -10.63 -13.20 2.23
C ALA A 39 -10.57 -11.96 1.30
N ILE A 40 -9.38 -11.65 0.80
CA ILE A 40 -9.14 -10.56 -0.13
C ILE A 40 -9.88 -10.79 -1.46
N GLU A 41 -9.81 -12.00 -2.01
CA GLU A 41 -10.53 -12.36 -3.24
C GLU A 41 -12.05 -12.24 -3.05
N THR A 42 -12.57 -12.74 -1.92
CA THR A 42 -14.00 -12.64 -1.60
C THR A 42 -14.44 -11.18 -1.45
N TYR A 43 -13.68 -10.36 -0.73
CA TYR A 43 -14.00 -8.94 -0.53
C TYR A 43 -13.90 -8.15 -1.84
N THR A 44 -12.88 -8.43 -2.66
CA THR A 44 -12.70 -7.79 -3.97
C THR A 44 -13.83 -8.14 -4.92
N ALA A 45 -14.32 -9.38 -4.90
CA ALA A 45 -15.46 -9.80 -5.71
C ALA A 45 -16.77 -9.09 -5.31
N GLN A 46 -16.95 -8.82 -4.01
CA GLN A 46 -18.13 -8.11 -3.50
C GLN A 46 -18.04 -6.59 -3.69
N HIS A 47 -16.85 -6.01 -3.56
CA HIS A 47 -16.62 -4.57 -3.58
C HIS A 47 -15.40 -4.19 -4.44
N PRO A 48 -15.45 -4.40 -5.78
CA PRO A 48 -14.29 -4.23 -6.65
C PRO A 48 -13.79 -2.78 -6.69
N LEU A 49 -14.69 -1.80 -6.78
CA LEU A 49 -14.33 -0.39 -6.84
C LEU A 49 -13.72 0.12 -5.53
N GLN A 50 -14.29 -0.28 -4.39
CA GLN A 50 -13.76 0.10 -3.08
C GLN A 50 -12.38 -0.53 -2.84
N SER A 51 -12.22 -1.80 -3.20
CA SER A 51 -10.95 -2.52 -3.08
C SER A 51 -9.86 -1.88 -3.93
N ALA A 52 -10.19 -1.48 -5.17
CA ALA A 52 -9.26 -0.77 -6.05
C ALA A 52 -8.86 0.60 -5.49
N LEU A 53 -9.81 1.38 -4.96
CA LEU A 53 -9.53 2.68 -4.35
C LEU A 53 -8.66 2.57 -3.09
N ILE A 54 -8.96 1.60 -2.22
CA ILE A 54 -8.16 1.33 -1.01
C ILE A 54 -6.76 0.91 -1.41
N TYR A 55 -6.62 -0.05 -2.33
CA TYR A 55 -5.33 -0.51 -2.81
C TYR A 55 -4.50 0.64 -3.41
N PHE A 56 -5.10 1.46 -4.28
CA PHE A 56 -4.44 2.61 -4.89
C PHE A 56 -3.96 3.61 -3.84
N ALA A 57 -4.82 3.98 -2.89
CA ALA A 57 -4.47 4.93 -1.84
C ALA A 57 -3.30 4.41 -0.98
N VAL A 58 -3.32 3.14 -0.59
CA VAL A 58 -2.23 2.52 0.18
C VAL A 58 -0.95 2.48 -0.65
N TYR A 59 -1.03 2.10 -1.93
CA TYR A 59 0.14 2.06 -2.82
C TYR A 59 0.79 3.43 -2.99
N VAL A 60 -0.02 4.48 -3.19
CA VAL A 60 0.46 5.86 -3.28
C VAL A 60 1.13 6.29 -1.98
N LEU A 61 0.57 5.96 -0.82
CA LEU A 61 1.18 6.30 0.48
C LEU A 61 2.52 5.59 0.68
N VAL A 62 2.58 4.28 0.41
CA VAL A 62 3.82 3.48 0.52
C VAL A 62 4.89 4.03 -0.41
N THR A 63 4.52 4.37 -1.66
CA THR A 63 5.45 4.89 -2.66
C THR A 63 5.89 6.32 -2.34
N ALA A 64 4.97 7.21 -1.98
CA ALA A 64 5.25 8.61 -1.66
C ALA A 64 6.10 8.78 -0.40
N LEU A 65 5.91 7.90 0.60
CA LEU A 65 6.72 7.85 1.80
C LEU A 65 8.00 7.00 1.63
N SER A 66 8.22 6.41 0.45
CA SER A 66 9.36 5.53 0.14
C SER A 66 9.51 4.37 1.13
N LEU A 67 8.38 3.78 1.55
CA LEU A 67 8.32 2.69 2.50
C LEU A 67 8.64 1.34 1.85
N PRO A 68 9.18 0.37 2.60
CA PRO A 68 9.40 -0.98 2.12
C PRO A 68 8.06 -1.67 1.81
N GLY A 69 8.02 -2.54 0.79
CA GLY A 69 6.83 -3.32 0.43
C GLY A 69 6.14 -2.91 -0.87
N ALA A 70 6.54 -1.80 -1.51
CA ALA A 70 5.96 -1.37 -2.79
C ALA A 70 6.01 -2.45 -3.88
N ALA A 71 7.13 -3.17 -3.99
CA ALA A 71 7.27 -4.28 -4.96
C ALA A 71 6.28 -5.43 -4.70
N ILE A 72 6.04 -5.76 -3.42
CA ILE A 72 5.09 -6.80 -3.03
C ILE A 72 3.66 -6.33 -3.36
N MET A 73 3.35 -5.06 -3.08
CA MET A 73 2.07 -4.47 -3.48
C MET A 73 1.86 -4.61 -4.99
N THR A 74 2.84 -4.27 -5.83
CA THR A 74 2.73 -4.42 -7.29
C THR A 74 2.38 -5.84 -7.72
N LEU A 75 3.03 -6.85 -7.14
CA LEU A 75 2.74 -8.26 -7.42
C LEU A 75 1.32 -8.63 -6.99
N VAL A 76 0.91 -8.20 -5.81
CA VAL A 76 -0.42 -8.44 -5.24
C VAL A 76 -1.51 -7.74 -6.05
N GLY A 77 -1.28 -6.51 -6.51
CA GLY A 77 -2.19 -5.78 -7.38
C GLY A 77 -2.42 -6.52 -8.70
N GLY A 78 -1.36 -7.06 -9.30
CA GLY A 78 -1.46 -7.91 -10.48
C GLY A 78 -2.22 -9.22 -10.21
N ALA A 79 -2.04 -9.83 -9.04
CA ALA A 79 -2.72 -11.05 -8.66
C ALA A 79 -4.22 -10.85 -8.38
N ILE A 80 -4.59 -9.76 -7.70
CA ILE A 80 -5.98 -9.48 -7.29
C ILE A 80 -6.80 -8.88 -8.44
N PHE A 81 -6.26 -7.90 -9.15
CA PHE A 81 -7.00 -7.12 -10.16
C PHE A 81 -6.71 -7.58 -11.60
N GLY A 82 -5.77 -8.50 -11.79
CA GLY A 82 -5.27 -8.92 -13.09
C GLY A 82 -4.26 -7.93 -13.68
N LEU A 83 -3.59 -8.32 -14.77
CA LEU A 83 -2.48 -7.57 -15.36
C LEU A 83 -2.86 -6.13 -15.76
N LEU A 84 -3.98 -5.96 -16.47
CA LEU A 84 -4.38 -4.65 -16.99
C LEU A 84 -4.72 -3.68 -15.85
N TRP A 85 -5.65 -4.05 -14.97
CA TRP A 85 -6.09 -3.18 -13.88
C TRP A 85 -5.02 -3.03 -12.80
N GLY A 86 -4.25 -4.08 -12.51
CA GLY A 86 -3.10 -4.01 -11.60
C GLY A 86 -2.05 -3.01 -12.09
N THR A 87 -1.74 -2.97 -13.39
CA THR A 87 -0.80 -1.99 -13.95
C THR A 87 -1.35 -0.57 -13.84
N VAL A 88 -2.63 -0.35 -14.18
CA VAL A 88 -3.28 0.96 -14.08
C VAL A 88 -3.29 1.48 -12.63
N LEU A 89 -3.48 0.60 -11.65
CA LEU A 89 -3.52 0.99 -10.23
C LEU A 89 -2.13 1.24 -9.62
N VAL A 90 -1.05 0.84 -10.29
CA VAL A 90 0.33 0.90 -9.77
C VAL A 90 1.18 1.92 -10.54
N SER A 91 0.68 2.45 -11.65
CA SER A 91 1.33 3.46 -12.50
C SER A 91 0.85 4.87 -12.16
#